data_AF-A0A4V0IK78-F1
#
_entry.id   AF-A0A4V0IK78-F1
#
_cell.length_a   1.000
_cell.length_b   1.000
_cell.length_c   1.000
_cell.angle_alpha   90.00
_cell.angle_beta   90.00
_cell.angle_gamma   90.00
#
_symmetry.space_group_name_H-M   'P 1'
#
loop_
_entity.id
_entity.type
_entity.pdbx_description
1 polymer ?
#
loop_
_entity_poly.entity_id
_entity_poly.type
_entity_poly.pdbx_seq_one_letter_code
_entity_poly.pdbx_strand_id
1 'polypeptide(L)'
;MCHVSDKMNHFCDFIDRKIDDGTFIPMVKAANSSMRQIGKFLVFFVYFISTFLAFTSFFIIIPYEQLYKPAWLLLLLGTCGLYFLFNIQYHYYKARTIPPVANPGEEGDSFCSKCNYWKSDNAHHCSVCEKCVLGMDHHCIWINQCVGLHNHRHFFLFIANLTLAAATIIIAGYQSFSDHLFLESSQTTYCTTILEHAPLQDIICDYDGFARTSVVFCYLLSGILLVMVGGLTSWNIYLISIGCTYIDYLKLTGSKKNTSARKRLNKGFKANWRNFLGLRRNRTFFKCVIMPTALPPVKYEDISPKSDAYDIV
;
A
#
# COMPACT_ATOMS: atom_id res chain seq x y z
N MET A 1 14.65 -34.64 -28.21
CA MET A 1 13.71 -33.87 -27.36
C MET A 1 13.17 -34.71 -26.18
N CYS A 2 12.81 -35.99 -26.34
CA CYS A 2 12.25 -36.81 -25.24
C CYS A 2 13.11 -36.87 -23.96
N HIS A 3 14.43 -37.08 -24.08
CA HIS A 3 15.30 -37.17 -22.88
C HIS A 3 15.36 -35.91 -22.01
N VAL A 4 15.11 -34.72 -22.56
CA VAL A 4 15.06 -33.48 -21.76
C VAL A 4 13.76 -33.43 -20.97
N SER A 5 12.65 -33.86 -21.58
CA SER A 5 11.34 -33.96 -20.92
C SER A 5 11.38 -34.94 -19.75
N ASP A 6 11.98 -36.13 -19.91
CA ASP A 6 12.03 -37.13 -18.84
C ASP A 6 12.88 -36.67 -17.65
N LYS A 7 14.02 -36.00 -17.90
CA LYS A 7 14.84 -35.42 -16.84
C LYS A 7 14.13 -34.29 -16.09
N MET A 8 13.37 -33.45 -16.79
CA MET A 8 12.57 -32.40 -16.16
C MET A 8 11.46 -32.99 -15.29
N ASN A 9 10.76 -34.02 -15.76
CA ASN A 9 9.72 -34.70 -14.99
C ASN A 9 10.29 -35.34 -13.71
N HIS A 10 11.40 -36.08 -13.81
CA HIS A 10 12.06 -36.67 -12.65
C HIS A 10 12.58 -35.61 -11.66
N PHE A 11 13.02 -34.45 -12.15
CA PHE A 11 13.44 -33.34 -11.29
C PHE A 11 12.26 -32.71 -10.56
N CYS A 12 11.12 -32.51 -11.23
CA CYS A 12 9.88 -32.06 -10.60
C CYS A 12 9.41 -33.06 -9.53
N ASP A 13 9.36 -34.35 -9.84
CA ASP A 13 8.96 -35.40 -8.89
C ASP A 13 9.88 -35.46 -7.66
N PHE A 14 11.18 -35.26 -7.87
CA PHE A 14 12.15 -35.18 -6.78
C PHE A 14 11.95 -33.94 -5.90
N ILE A 15 11.65 -32.79 -6.50
CA ILE A 15 11.33 -31.56 -5.77
C ILE A 15 10.04 -31.74 -4.98
N ASP A 16 8.99 -32.30 -5.59
CA ASP A 16 7.70 -32.52 -4.94
C ASP A 16 7.85 -33.46 -3.73
N ARG A 17 8.60 -34.55 -3.88
CA ARG A 17 8.93 -35.45 -2.74
C ARG A 17 9.66 -34.72 -1.59
N LYS A 18 10.56 -33.80 -1.91
CA LYS A 18 11.28 -32.98 -0.92
C LYS A 18 10.44 -31.86 -0.29
N ILE A 19 9.37 -31.46 -0.96
CA ILE A 19 8.37 -30.55 -0.39
C ILE A 19 7.52 -31.33 0.62
N ASP A 20 7.09 -32.54 0.24
CA ASP A 20 6.24 -33.41 1.04
C ASP A 20 6.93 -33.97 2.30
N ASP A 21 8.22 -34.30 2.22
CA ASP A 21 8.99 -34.79 3.38
C ASP A 21 9.39 -33.69 4.39
N GLY A 22 9.11 -32.43 4.05
CA GLY A 22 9.40 -31.29 4.91
C GLY A 22 10.85 -30.81 4.89
N THR A 23 11.70 -31.29 3.97
CA THR A 23 13.10 -30.87 3.82
C THR A 23 13.25 -29.35 3.75
N PHE A 24 12.31 -28.66 3.09
CA PHE A 24 12.35 -27.20 2.94
C PHE A 24 11.72 -26.42 4.11
N ILE A 25 11.09 -27.07 5.10
CA ILE A 25 10.42 -26.38 6.22
C ILE A 25 11.38 -25.48 7.01
N PRO A 26 12.61 -25.91 7.39
CA PRO A 26 13.55 -25.02 8.08
C PRO A 26 13.93 -23.79 7.27
N MET A 27 14.14 -23.96 5.96
CA MET A 27 14.46 -22.87 5.03
C MET A 27 13.30 -21.88 4.93
N VAL A 28 12.07 -22.37 4.80
CA VAL A 28 10.85 -21.52 4.78
C VAL A 28 10.68 -20.77 6.10
N LYS A 29 10.92 -21.42 7.25
CA LYS A 29 10.86 -20.76 8.57
C LYS A 29 11.94 -19.68 8.70
N ALA A 30 13.16 -19.95 8.24
CA ALA A 30 14.24 -18.97 8.21
C ALA A 30 13.88 -17.76 7.33
N ALA A 31 13.38 -18.01 6.11
CA ALA A 31 12.92 -16.95 5.21
C ALA A 31 11.78 -16.11 5.81
N ASN A 32 10.78 -16.75 6.43
CA ASN A 32 9.70 -16.05 7.14
C ASN A 32 10.22 -15.21 8.31
N SER A 33 11.20 -15.72 9.06
CA SER A 33 11.84 -14.98 10.14
C SER A 33 12.59 -13.75 9.62
N SER A 34 13.37 -13.91 8.54
CA SER A 34 14.07 -12.81 7.88
C SER A 34 13.10 -11.74 7.38
N MET A 35 11.98 -12.13 6.76
CA MET A 35 10.95 -11.19 6.32
C MET A 35 10.39 -10.35 7.48
N ARG A 36 10.15 -10.97 8.66
CA ARG A 36 9.70 -10.24 9.85
C ARG A 36 10.72 -9.24 10.38
N GLN A 37 12.02 -9.55 10.34
CA GLN A 37 13.07 -8.64 10.80
C GLN A 37 13.30 -7.50 9.81
N ILE A 38 13.38 -7.81 8.52
CA ILE A 38 13.48 -6.80 7.45
C ILE A 38 12.28 -5.87 7.51
N GLY A 39 11.06 -6.40 7.71
CA GLY A 39 9.85 -5.61 7.83
C GLY A 39 9.91 -4.55 8.95
N LYS A 40 10.57 -4.83 10.08
CA LYS A 40 10.75 -3.82 11.15
C LYS A 40 11.60 -2.63 10.68
N PHE A 41 12.69 -2.91 9.97
CA PHE A 41 13.54 -1.87 9.39
C PHE A 41 12.79 -1.09 8.30
N LEU A 42 12.08 -1.79 7.41
CA LEU A 42 11.28 -1.16 6.35
C LEU A 42 10.22 -0.21 6.90
N VAL A 43 9.68 -0.47 8.09
CA VAL A 43 8.73 0.45 8.73
C VAL A 43 9.38 1.80 9.03
N PHE A 44 10.56 1.81 9.65
CA PHE A 44 11.29 3.05 9.89
C PHE A 44 11.69 3.72 8.57
N PHE A 45 12.08 2.92 7.57
CA PHE A 45 12.42 3.44 6.25
C PHE A 45 11.23 4.14 5.57
N VAL A 46 10.01 3.58 5.63
CA VAL A 46 8.81 4.23 5.08
C VAL A 46 8.50 5.56 5.77
N TYR A 47 8.63 5.63 7.10
CA TYR A 47 8.50 6.88 7.84
C TYR A 47 9.58 7.90 7.44
N PHE A 48 10.83 7.45 7.30
CA PHE A 48 11.94 8.31 6.90
C PHE A 48 11.74 8.88 5.49
N ILE A 49 11.46 8.04 4.48
CA ILE A 49 11.31 8.51 3.10
C ILE A 49 10.11 9.46 2.94
N SER A 50 9.00 9.20 3.62
CA SER A 50 7.81 10.04 3.52
C SER A 50 8.03 11.42 4.18
N THR A 51 8.72 11.45 5.32
CA THR A 51 9.13 12.71 5.96
C THR A 51 10.19 13.44 5.14
N PHE A 52 11.15 12.73 4.53
CA PHE A 52 12.16 13.33 3.67
C PHE A 52 11.55 13.99 2.41
N LEU A 53 10.62 13.30 1.74
CA LEU A 53 9.89 13.85 0.60
C LEU A 53 9.11 15.11 1.00
N ALA A 54 8.43 15.07 2.16
CA ALA A 54 7.72 16.23 2.67
C ALA A 54 8.68 17.38 3.02
N PHE A 55 9.77 17.11 3.74
CA PHE A 55 10.79 18.11 4.08
C PHE A 55 11.33 18.80 2.82
N THR A 56 11.79 18.03 1.84
CA THR A 56 12.32 18.60 0.60
C THR A 56 11.25 19.40 -0.15
N SER A 57 10.00 18.93 -0.14
CA SER A 57 8.89 19.64 -0.77
C SER A 57 8.59 20.99 -0.10
N PHE A 58 8.53 21.03 1.23
CA PHE A 58 8.14 22.22 1.99
C PHE A 58 9.25 23.26 2.14
N PHE A 59 10.49 22.82 2.29
CA PHE A 59 11.60 23.72 2.59
C PHE A 59 12.42 24.09 1.36
N ILE A 60 12.35 23.31 0.28
CA ILE A 60 13.16 23.57 -0.93
C ILE A 60 12.26 23.74 -2.17
N ILE A 61 11.47 22.73 -2.56
CA ILE A 61 10.73 22.75 -3.83
C ILE A 61 9.67 23.86 -3.83
N ILE A 62 8.73 23.88 -2.88
CA ILE A 62 7.64 24.88 -2.86
C ILE A 62 8.19 26.31 -2.77
N PRO A 63 9.15 26.63 -1.88
CA PRO A 63 9.81 27.93 -1.91
C PRO A 63 10.47 28.24 -3.25
N TYR A 64 11.19 27.31 -3.88
CA TYR A 64 11.84 27.56 -5.16
C TYR A 64 10.84 27.80 -6.31
N GLU A 65 9.71 27.09 -6.30
CA GLU A 65 8.64 27.26 -7.29
C GLU A 65 7.97 28.64 -7.24
N GLN A 66 8.24 29.47 -6.22
CA GLN A 66 7.74 30.85 -6.15
C GLN A 66 8.22 31.75 -7.30
N LEU A 67 9.34 31.38 -7.92
CA LEU A 67 9.89 32.07 -9.09
C LEU A 67 9.02 31.89 -10.34
N TYR A 68 8.22 30.82 -10.38
CA TYR A 68 7.49 30.39 -11.59
C TYR A 68 5.98 30.35 -11.41
N LYS A 69 5.52 30.28 -10.16
CA LYS A 69 4.11 30.04 -9.83
C LYS A 69 3.57 31.14 -8.92
N PRO A 70 2.31 31.57 -9.13
CA PRO A 70 1.70 32.59 -8.30
C PRO A 70 1.47 32.08 -6.87
N ALA A 71 1.48 32.99 -5.89
CA ALA A 71 1.39 32.67 -4.47
C ALA A 71 0.16 31.81 -4.08
N TRP A 72 -1.00 32.03 -4.72
CA TRP A 72 -2.20 31.24 -4.44
C TRP A 72 -2.03 29.75 -4.77
N LEU A 73 -1.26 29.44 -5.83
CA LEU A 73 -0.99 28.07 -6.24
C LEU A 73 0.01 27.41 -5.29
N LEU A 74 1.02 28.16 -4.84
CA LEU A 74 1.96 27.67 -3.82
C LEU A 74 1.27 27.37 -2.50
N LEU A 75 0.33 28.22 -2.08
CA LEU A 75 -0.48 28.00 -0.89
C LEU A 75 -1.36 26.74 -1.04
N LEU A 76 -1.96 26.54 -2.22
CA LEU A 76 -2.70 25.31 -2.52
C LEU A 76 -1.80 24.07 -2.48
N LEU A 77 -0.59 24.14 -3.05
CA LEU A 77 0.37 23.03 -3.02
C LEU A 77 0.85 22.74 -1.60
N GLY A 78 1.12 23.76 -0.78
CA GLY A 78 1.49 23.59 0.62
C GLY A 78 0.37 22.96 1.45
N THR A 79 -0.87 23.40 1.27
CA THR A 79 -2.04 22.82 1.96
C THR A 79 -2.31 21.37 1.52
N CYS A 80 -2.22 21.07 0.22
CA CYS A 80 -2.27 19.71 -0.30
C CYS A 80 -1.13 18.84 0.24
N GLY A 81 0.10 19.37 0.33
CA GLY A 81 1.25 18.68 0.90
C GLY A 81 1.03 18.28 2.36
N LEU A 82 0.43 19.17 3.17
CA LEU A 82 0.16 18.90 4.58
C LEU A 82 -0.93 17.83 4.71
N TYR A 83 -1.96 17.93 3.88
CA TYR A 83 -3.00 16.92 3.77
C TYR A 83 -2.42 15.54 3.40
N PHE A 84 -1.56 15.46 2.39
CA PHE A 84 -0.94 14.21 1.97
C PHE A 84 -0.03 13.64 3.07
N LEU A 85 0.85 14.47 3.66
CA LEU A 85 1.72 14.03 4.75
C LEU A 85 0.88 13.44 5.88
N PHE A 86 -0.14 14.16 6.34
CA PHE A 86 -1.01 13.67 7.41
C PHE A 86 -1.69 12.34 7.04
N ASN A 87 -2.32 12.27 5.86
CA ASN A 87 -3.06 11.07 5.44
C ASN A 87 -2.15 9.86 5.22
N ILE A 88 -0.98 10.06 4.63
CA ILE A 88 0.02 9.01 4.45
C ILE A 88 0.43 8.46 5.82
N GLN A 89 0.82 9.32 6.76
CA GLN A 89 1.26 8.87 8.09
C GLN A 89 0.14 8.19 8.88
N TYR A 90 -1.07 8.77 8.87
CA TYR A 90 -2.22 8.23 9.58
C TYR A 90 -2.64 6.85 9.04
N HIS A 91 -2.80 6.72 7.72
CA HIS A 91 -3.24 5.47 7.12
C HIS A 91 -2.16 4.40 7.16
N TYR A 92 -0.88 4.77 7.03
CA TYR A 92 0.22 3.85 7.24
C TYR A 92 0.23 3.31 8.68
N TYR A 93 0.07 4.19 9.67
CA TYR A 93 -0.05 3.80 11.08
C TYR A 93 -1.23 2.87 11.33
N LYS A 94 -2.41 3.16 10.77
CA LYS A 94 -3.60 2.30 10.94
C LYS A 94 -3.45 0.96 10.22
N ALA A 95 -2.85 0.94 9.03
CA ALA A 95 -2.60 -0.29 8.28
C ALA A 95 -1.71 -1.27 9.06
N ARG A 96 -0.66 -0.76 9.72
CA ARG A 96 0.28 -1.58 10.51
C ARG A 96 -0.22 -1.95 11.91
N THR A 97 -1.02 -1.09 12.57
CA THR A 97 -1.39 -1.30 13.98
C THR A 97 -2.72 -2.01 14.18
N ILE A 98 -3.65 -1.94 13.22
CA ILE A 98 -4.89 -2.72 13.31
C ILE A 98 -4.55 -4.20 13.08
N PRO A 99 -4.74 -5.07 14.08
CA PRO A 99 -4.33 -6.46 13.98
C PRO A 99 -5.22 -7.22 12.99
N PRO A 100 -4.65 -8.16 12.22
CA PRO A 100 -5.42 -9.14 11.47
C PRO A 100 -6.26 -9.96 12.45
N VAL A 101 -7.54 -10.10 12.14
CA VAL A 101 -8.48 -10.88 12.94
C VAL A 101 -8.60 -12.26 12.31
N ALA A 102 -8.56 -13.29 13.16
CA ALA A 102 -8.97 -14.63 12.81
C ALA A 102 -10.49 -14.76 13.01
N ASN A 103 -11.16 -15.49 12.13
CA ASN A 103 -12.55 -15.89 12.34
C ASN A 103 -12.64 -17.41 12.22
N PRO A 104 -12.89 -18.12 13.33
CA PRO A 104 -13.24 -19.54 13.30
C PRO A 104 -14.48 -19.74 12.43
N GLY A 105 -14.38 -20.70 11.52
CA GLY A 105 -15.49 -21.20 10.72
C GLY A 105 -16.19 -22.36 11.42
N GLU A 106 -17.09 -22.99 10.69
CA GLU A 106 -17.91 -24.10 11.15
C GLU A 106 -17.34 -25.43 10.61
N GLU A 107 -17.78 -26.54 11.20
CA GLU A 107 -17.44 -27.87 10.69
C GLU A 107 -17.97 -28.03 9.25
N GLY A 108 -17.08 -28.46 8.33
CA GLY A 108 -17.35 -28.50 6.89
C GLY A 108 -16.68 -27.36 6.10
N ASP A 109 -16.23 -26.29 6.77
CA ASP A 109 -15.39 -25.27 6.13
C ASP A 109 -13.97 -25.81 5.84
N SER A 110 -13.08 -24.97 5.29
CA SER A 110 -11.68 -25.40 5.05
C SER A 110 -10.87 -25.45 6.35
N PHE A 111 -10.24 -26.57 6.67
CA PHE A 111 -9.42 -26.69 7.89
C PHE A 111 -8.04 -26.04 7.75
N CYS A 112 -7.51 -25.46 8.84
CA CYS A 112 -6.10 -25.04 8.94
C CYS A 112 -5.34 -25.95 9.89
N SER A 113 -4.47 -26.83 9.36
CA SER A 113 -3.62 -27.70 10.18
C SER A 113 -2.64 -26.94 11.09
N LYS A 114 -2.18 -25.76 10.66
CA LYS A 114 -1.22 -24.95 11.42
C LYS A 114 -1.85 -24.23 12.62
N CYS A 115 -3.11 -23.79 12.49
CA CYS A 115 -3.83 -23.14 13.59
C CYS A 115 -4.78 -24.10 14.33
N ASN A 116 -4.97 -25.30 13.82
CA ASN A 116 -5.81 -26.36 14.38
C ASN A 116 -7.30 -25.97 14.55
N TYR A 117 -7.89 -25.32 13.55
CA TYR A 117 -9.32 -25.00 13.54
C TYR A 117 -9.87 -24.80 12.10
N TRP A 118 -11.19 -24.87 11.95
CA TRP A 118 -11.92 -24.62 10.69
C TRP A 118 -11.89 -23.13 10.32
N LYS A 119 -11.47 -22.76 9.12
CA LYS A 119 -11.38 -21.36 8.70
C LYS A 119 -12.70 -20.89 8.11
N SER A 120 -13.22 -19.76 8.59
CA SER A 120 -14.38 -19.14 7.94
C SER A 120 -14.11 -18.84 6.47
N ASP A 121 -15.18 -18.62 5.70
CA ASP A 121 -15.08 -18.13 4.33
C ASP A 121 -14.14 -16.91 4.24
N ASN A 122 -13.25 -16.94 3.24
CA ASN A 122 -12.23 -15.94 2.94
C ASN A 122 -11.11 -15.76 3.98
N ALA A 123 -11.00 -16.63 4.98
CA ALA A 123 -9.84 -16.63 5.89
C ALA A 123 -8.67 -17.48 5.35
N HIS A 124 -7.46 -16.94 5.44
CA HIS A 124 -6.25 -17.58 4.93
C HIS A 124 -5.09 -17.55 5.93
N HIS A 125 -4.35 -18.67 6.03
CA HIS A 125 -3.18 -18.76 6.90
C HIS A 125 -1.98 -18.07 6.25
N CYS A 126 -1.43 -17.06 6.93
CA CYS A 126 -0.16 -16.46 6.56
C CYS A 126 0.98 -17.15 7.32
N SER A 127 1.92 -17.77 6.60
CA SER A 127 3.09 -18.41 7.20
C SER A 127 4.08 -17.42 7.82
N VAL A 128 4.07 -16.15 7.39
CA VAL A 128 4.95 -15.11 7.92
C VAL A 128 4.45 -14.60 9.27
N CYS A 129 3.14 -14.30 9.35
CA CYS A 129 2.48 -13.87 10.58
C CYS A 129 2.05 -15.04 11.49
N GLU A 130 2.18 -16.28 11.02
CA GLU A 130 1.86 -17.52 11.74
C GLU A 130 0.41 -17.58 12.26
N LYS A 131 -0.52 -16.98 11.52
CA LYS A 131 -1.95 -16.94 11.87
C LYS A 131 -2.84 -16.88 10.65
N CYS A 132 -4.08 -17.33 10.82
CA CYS A 132 -5.15 -17.11 9.87
C CYS A 132 -5.65 -15.67 9.94
N VAL A 133 -5.90 -15.10 8.77
CA VAL A 133 -6.34 -13.73 8.58
C VAL A 133 -7.63 -13.74 7.77
N LEU A 134 -8.70 -13.19 8.36
CA LEU A 134 -9.99 -13.02 7.71
C LEU A 134 -9.90 -11.98 6.58
N GLY A 135 -10.44 -12.34 5.41
CA GLY A 135 -10.44 -11.47 4.23
C GLY A 135 -9.02 -11.07 3.82
N MET A 136 -8.06 -11.99 3.95
CA MET A 136 -6.66 -11.73 3.66
C MET A 136 -6.49 -11.37 2.18
N ASP A 137 -5.82 -10.24 1.94
CA ASP A 137 -5.40 -9.83 0.61
C ASP A 137 -3.97 -10.31 0.33
N HIS A 138 -3.02 -9.91 1.17
CA HIS A 138 -1.63 -10.38 1.11
C HIS A 138 -0.88 -10.09 2.42
N HIS A 139 0.34 -10.64 2.54
CA HIS A 139 1.30 -10.17 3.55
C HIS A 139 2.16 -9.06 2.95
N CYS A 140 2.19 -7.89 3.58
CA CYS A 140 2.95 -6.75 3.11
C CYS A 140 4.15 -6.47 4.03
N ILE A 141 5.36 -6.67 3.50
CA ILE A 141 6.61 -6.43 4.23
C ILE A 141 6.80 -4.96 4.60
N TRP A 142 6.27 -4.03 3.79
CA TRP A 142 6.41 -2.58 3.98
C TRP A 142 5.59 -2.03 5.14
N ILE A 143 4.53 -2.74 5.56
CA ILE A 143 3.79 -2.44 6.80
C ILE A 143 4.09 -3.46 7.91
N ASN A 144 4.93 -4.46 7.61
CA ASN A 144 5.27 -5.61 8.46
C ASN A 144 4.06 -6.37 9.02
N GLN A 145 2.99 -6.51 8.22
CA GLN A 145 1.76 -7.18 8.63
C GLN A 145 0.93 -7.65 7.42
N CYS A 146 0.01 -8.58 7.65
CA CYS A 146 -1.03 -8.92 6.67
C CYS A 146 -2.01 -7.75 6.46
N VAL A 147 -2.33 -7.53 5.19
CA VAL A 147 -3.50 -6.78 4.77
C VAL A 147 -4.68 -7.75 4.75
N GLY A 148 -5.69 -7.46 5.56
CA GLY A 148 -6.92 -8.24 5.69
C GLY A 148 -8.12 -7.34 5.96
N LEU A 149 -9.28 -7.93 6.21
CA LEU A 149 -10.58 -7.23 6.24
C LEU A 149 -10.56 -5.89 6.99
N HIS A 150 -9.94 -5.84 8.18
CA HIS A 150 -10.00 -4.69 9.06
C HIS A 150 -9.02 -3.56 8.75
N ASN A 151 -7.91 -3.83 8.05
CA ASN A 151 -6.89 -2.83 7.73
C ASN A 151 -6.76 -2.56 6.22
N HIS A 152 -7.43 -3.34 5.35
CA HIS A 152 -7.35 -3.21 3.89
C HIS A 152 -7.73 -1.81 3.40
N ARG A 153 -8.80 -1.20 3.93
CA ARG A 153 -9.15 0.19 3.61
C ARG A 153 -7.99 1.16 3.90
N HIS A 154 -7.34 1.02 5.06
CA HIS A 154 -6.23 1.91 5.42
C HIS A 154 -5.00 1.67 4.55
N PHE A 155 -4.71 0.41 4.22
CA PHE A 155 -3.65 0.09 3.27
C PHE A 155 -3.90 0.74 1.89
N PHE A 156 -5.12 0.63 1.35
CA PHE A 156 -5.48 1.25 0.08
C PHE A 156 -5.36 2.78 0.13
N LEU A 157 -5.89 3.42 1.18
CA LEU A 157 -5.81 4.87 1.31
C LEU A 157 -4.36 5.36 1.50
N PHE A 158 -3.51 4.58 2.17
CA PHE A 158 -2.08 4.86 2.25
C PHE A 158 -1.41 4.87 0.87
N ILE A 159 -1.55 3.79 0.09
CA ILE A 159 -0.92 3.72 -1.24
C ILE A 159 -1.51 4.74 -2.21
N ALA A 160 -2.82 5.02 -2.14
CA ALA A 160 -3.47 6.02 -2.98
C ALA A 160 -2.97 7.44 -2.69
N ASN A 161 -2.88 7.83 -1.41
CA ASN A 161 -2.33 9.14 -1.05
C ASN A 161 -0.84 9.25 -1.40
N LEU A 162 -0.07 8.17 -1.26
CA LEU A 162 1.34 8.15 -1.65
C LEU A 162 1.50 8.33 -3.17
N THR A 163 0.67 7.66 -3.98
CA THR A 163 0.63 7.84 -5.44
C THR A 163 0.26 9.28 -5.82
N LEU A 164 -0.77 9.86 -5.20
CA LEU A 164 -1.20 11.23 -5.49
C LEU A 164 -0.16 12.29 -5.07
N ALA A 165 0.50 12.09 -3.93
CA ALA A 165 1.59 12.94 -3.47
C ALA A 165 2.78 12.89 -4.44
N ALA A 166 3.20 11.68 -4.84
CA ALA A 166 4.27 11.50 -5.82
C ALA A 166 3.93 12.15 -7.17
N ALA A 167 2.71 11.98 -7.68
CA ALA A 167 2.26 12.65 -8.89
C ALA A 167 2.27 14.18 -8.76
N THR A 168 1.88 14.70 -7.59
CA THR A 168 1.89 16.14 -7.31
C THR A 168 3.31 16.69 -7.30
N ILE A 169 4.27 16.00 -6.68
CA ILE A 169 5.70 16.39 -6.70
C ILE A 169 6.24 16.42 -8.13
N ILE A 170 5.95 15.38 -8.92
CA ILE A 170 6.40 15.28 -10.31
C ILE A 170 5.85 16.44 -11.17
N ILE A 171 4.55 16.70 -11.08
CA ILE A 171 3.90 17.72 -11.92
C ILE A 171 4.25 19.13 -11.44
N ALA A 172 4.14 19.39 -10.13
CA ALA A 172 4.30 20.75 -9.59
C ALA A 172 5.76 21.16 -9.38
N GLY A 173 6.65 20.21 -9.12
CA GLY A 173 8.09 20.44 -8.88
C GLY A 173 8.98 20.31 -10.11
N TYR A 174 8.40 20.21 -11.32
CA TYR A 174 9.15 19.99 -12.56
C TYR A 174 10.20 21.08 -12.81
N GLN A 175 9.88 22.35 -12.55
CA GLN A 175 10.80 23.45 -12.82
C GLN A 175 11.98 23.44 -11.82
N SER A 176 11.69 23.24 -10.54
CA SER A 176 12.70 23.01 -9.50
C SER A 176 13.65 21.90 -9.89
N PHE A 177 13.11 20.77 -10.34
CA PHE A 177 13.91 19.63 -10.78
C PHE A 177 14.77 19.97 -12.00
N SER A 178 14.17 20.55 -13.05
CA SER A 178 14.88 20.91 -14.28
C SER A 178 16.05 21.85 -13.99
N ASP A 179 15.83 22.87 -13.17
CA ASP A 179 16.84 23.87 -12.85
C ASP A 179 18.01 23.29 -12.03
N HIS A 180 17.70 22.48 -11.02
CA HIS A 180 18.72 21.83 -10.18
C HIS A 180 19.44 20.68 -10.90
N LEU A 181 18.89 20.17 -12.01
CA LEU A 181 19.51 19.14 -12.81
C LEU A 181 20.41 19.72 -13.91
N PHE A 182 19.91 20.72 -14.65
CA PHE A 182 20.50 21.13 -15.93
C PHE A 182 21.16 22.50 -15.95
N LEU A 183 20.88 23.41 -15.02
CA LEU A 183 21.52 24.73 -15.05
C LEU A 183 23.01 24.62 -14.69
N GLU A 184 23.83 25.45 -15.34
CA GLU A 184 25.28 25.48 -15.08
C GLU A 184 25.58 25.89 -13.63
N SER A 185 24.81 26.84 -13.08
CA SER A 185 24.81 27.22 -11.66
C SER A 185 24.01 26.27 -10.76
N SER A 186 23.62 25.08 -11.24
CA SER A 186 22.75 24.13 -10.51
C SER A 186 23.26 23.71 -9.13
N GLN A 187 24.57 23.77 -8.88
CA GLN A 187 25.14 23.47 -7.58
C GLN A 187 24.55 24.34 -6.47
N THR A 188 24.18 25.59 -6.79
CA THR A 188 23.75 26.58 -5.81
C THR A 188 22.45 27.30 -6.17
N THR A 189 21.67 26.89 -7.19
CA THR A 189 20.51 27.65 -7.67
C THR A 189 19.54 28.11 -6.57
N TYR A 190 19.09 27.20 -5.70
CA TYR A 190 18.24 27.57 -4.54
C TYR A 190 18.95 28.52 -3.56
N CYS A 191 20.26 28.37 -3.38
CA CYS A 191 21.06 29.12 -2.41
C CYS A 191 21.57 30.48 -2.92
N THR A 192 21.67 30.67 -4.24
CA THR A 192 22.07 31.94 -4.86
C THR A 192 20.89 32.81 -5.24
N THR A 193 19.68 32.25 -5.29
CA THR A 193 18.49 33.00 -5.67
C THR A 193 17.88 33.68 -4.44
N ILE A 194 17.50 34.95 -4.60
CA ILE A 194 16.80 35.71 -3.55
C ILE A 194 15.36 35.19 -3.49
N LEU A 195 15.00 34.50 -2.41
CA LEU A 195 13.67 33.97 -2.17
C LEU A 195 13.05 34.70 -0.98
N GLU A 196 11.89 35.34 -1.17
CA GLU A 196 11.20 36.09 -0.11
C GLU A 196 10.57 35.15 0.94
N HIS A 197 10.25 33.91 0.55
CA HIS A 197 9.55 32.93 1.38
C HIS A 197 10.27 31.57 1.45
N ALA A 198 11.51 31.55 1.91
CA ALA A 198 12.31 30.33 2.07
C ALA A 198 12.73 30.08 3.53
N PRO A 199 11.93 29.36 4.34
CA PRO A 199 12.30 29.05 5.71
C PRO A 199 13.53 28.12 5.76
N LEU A 200 14.43 28.38 6.71
CA LEU A 200 15.67 27.61 6.92
C LEU A 200 16.68 27.67 5.75
N GLN A 201 16.54 28.63 4.82
CA GLN A 201 17.44 28.74 3.66
C GLN A 201 18.91 28.81 4.09
N ASP A 202 19.24 29.62 5.10
CA ASP A 202 20.62 29.76 5.62
C ASP A 202 21.20 28.41 6.09
N ILE A 203 20.42 27.61 6.82
CA ILE A 203 20.87 26.31 7.35
C ILE A 203 21.01 25.27 6.23
N ILE A 204 20.06 25.26 5.28
CA ILE A 204 20.08 24.34 4.14
C ILE A 204 21.27 24.63 3.23
N CYS A 205 21.61 25.92 3.07
CA CYS A 205 22.68 26.38 2.19
C CYS A 205 24.08 26.37 2.82
N ASP A 206 24.19 26.14 4.13
CA ASP A 206 25.46 25.89 4.81
C ASP A 206 26.13 24.59 4.33
N TYR A 207 25.33 23.64 3.83
CA TYR A 207 25.80 22.37 3.28
C TYR A 207 25.80 22.42 1.74
N ASP A 208 27.00 22.59 1.16
CA ASP A 208 27.15 22.71 -0.29
C ASP A 208 26.55 21.51 -1.04
N GLY A 209 25.79 21.80 -2.10
CA GLY A 209 25.10 20.82 -2.93
C GLY A 209 23.95 20.04 -2.24
N PHE A 210 23.65 20.28 -0.97
CA PHE A 210 22.57 19.57 -0.26
C PHE A 210 21.19 19.83 -0.87
N ALA A 211 20.88 21.09 -1.17
CA ALA A 211 19.60 21.47 -1.77
C ALA A 211 19.39 20.78 -3.13
N ARG A 212 20.40 20.85 -4.01
CA ARG A 212 20.41 20.19 -5.31
C ARG A 212 20.21 18.68 -5.19
N THR A 213 21.04 18.03 -4.37
CA THR A 213 21.00 16.58 -4.17
C THR A 213 19.63 16.15 -3.65
N SER A 214 19.06 16.90 -2.71
CA SER A 214 17.75 16.63 -2.14
C SER A 214 16.63 16.75 -3.17
N VAL A 215 16.60 17.82 -3.98
CA VAL A 215 15.59 18.02 -5.03
C VAL A 215 15.66 16.89 -6.07
N VAL A 216 16.86 16.59 -6.58
CA VAL A 216 17.05 15.53 -7.59
C VAL A 216 16.64 14.17 -7.02
N PHE A 217 17.08 13.83 -5.81
CA PHE A 217 16.72 12.57 -5.17
C PHE A 217 15.22 12.49 -4.88
N CYS A 218 14.59 13.56 -4.39
CA CYS A 218 13.15 13.64 -4.15
C CYS A 218 12.33 13.39 -5.43
N TYR A 219 12.74 14.00 -6.55
CA TYR A 219 12.05 13.85 -7.83
C TYR A 219 12.21 12.43 -8.39
N LEU A 220 13.42 11.86 -8.37
CA LEU A 220 13.68 10.48 -8.80
C LEU A 220 12.91 9.47 -7.93
N LEU A 221 12.94 9.63 -6.61
CA LEU A 221 12.20 8.79 -5.67
C LEU A 221 10.68 8.89 -5.91
N SER A 222 10.17 10.10 -6.17
CA SER A 222 8.76 10.30 -6.53
C SER A 222 8.39 9.60 -7.84
N GLY A 223 9.30 9.60 -8.83
CA GLY A 223 9.10 8.86 -10.08
C GLY A 223 9.01 7.34 -9.86
N ILE A 224 9.92 6.78 -9.07
CA ILE A 224 9.91 5.35 -8.71
C ILE A 224 8.63 4.99 -7.94
N LEU A 225 8.25 5.80 -6.95
CA LEU A 225 7.01 5.62 -6.18
C LEU A 225 5.78 5.69 -7.09
N LEU A 226 5.74 6.64 -8.03
CA LEU A 226 4.63 6.78 -8.96
C LEU A 226 4.47 5.54 -9.84
N VAL A 227 5.56 4.98 -10.37
CA VAL A 227 5.50 3.76 -11.20
C VAL A 227 5.13 2.54 -10.35
N MET A 228 5.88 2.27 -9.28
CA MET A 228 5.70 1.04 -8.50
C MET A 228 4.44 1.07 -7.65
N VAL A 229 4.27 2.12 -6.83
CA VAL A 229 3.10 2.25 -5.96
C VAL A 229 1.88 2.64 -6.77
N GLY A 230 2.00 3.46 -7.81
CA GLY A 230 0.87 3.75 -8.70
C GLY A 230 0.35 2.54 -9.46
N GLY A 231 1.24 1.64 -9.91
CA GLY A 231 0.85 0.33 -10.46
C GLY A 231 0.09 -0.52 -9.44
N LEU A 232 0.59 -0.58 -8.20
CA LEU A 232 -0.08 -1.30 -7.10
C LEU A 232 -1.44 -0.67 -6.74
N THR A 233 -1.54 0.65 -6.70
CA THR A 233 -2.79 1.39 -6.45
C THR A 233 -3.80 1.09 -7.55
N SER A 234 -3.38 1.11 -8.82
CA SER A 234 -4.23 0.79 -9.97
C SER A 234 -4.73 -0.65 -9.92
N TRP A 235 -3.87 -1.59 -9.53
CA TRP A 235 -4.25 -2.99 -9.33
C TRP A 235 -5.30 -3.15 -8.22
N ASN A 236 -5.11 -2.47 -7.08
CA ASN A 236 -6.09 -2.48 -5.99
C ASN A 236 -7.42 -1.86 -6.44
N ILE A 237 -7.41 -0.76 -7.19
CA ILE A 237 -8.62 -0.16 -7.77
C ILE A 237 -9.38 -1.18 -8.61
N TYR A 238 -8.69 -1.95 -9.45
CA TYR A 238 -9.30 -3.00 -10.26
C TYR A 238 -9.92 -4.11 -9.39
N LEU A 239 -9.17 -4.66 -8.43
CA LEU A 239 -9.63 -5.73 -7.55
C LEU A 239 -10.85 -5.31 -6.71
N ILE A 240 -10.79 -4.11 -6.11
CA ILE A 240 -11.91 -3.53 -5.36
C ILE A 240 -13.11 -3.33 -6.28
N SER A 241 -12.91 -2.88 -7.51
CA SER A 241 -14.00 -2.64 -8.47
C SER A 241 -14.76 -3.92 -8.84
N ILE A 242 -14.10 -5.08 -8.81
CA ILE A 242 -14.73 -6.40 -9.03
C ILE A 242 -15.13 -7.10 -7.72
N GLY A 243 -14.94 -6.46 -6.56
CA GLY A 243 -15.33 -6.99 -5.25
C GLY A 243 -14.46 -8.16 -4.76
N CYS A 244 -13.21 -8.26 -5.20
CA CYS A 244 -12.32 -9.37 -4.88
C CYS A 244 -11.10 -8.90 -4.06
N THR A 245 -10.60 -9.77 -3.19
CA THR A 245 -9.21 -9.68 -2.72
C THR A 245 -8.27 -10.28 -3.77
N TYR A 246 -6.96 -10.06 -3.62
CA TYR A 246 -5.95 -10.68 -4.46
C TYR A 246 -6.00 -12.21 -4.40
N ILE A 247 -6.21 -12.81 -3.22
CA ILE A 247 -6.35 -14.26 -3.08
C ILE A 247 -7.59 -14.78 -3.80
N ASP A 248 -8.72 -14.06 -3.71
CA ASP A 248 -9.93 -14.44 -4.44
C ASP A 248 -9.70 -14.41 -5.95
N TYR A 249 -9.02 -13.37 -6.45
CA TYR A 249 -8.65 -13.27 -7.85
C TYR A 249 -7.85 -14.49 -8.31
N LEU A 250 -6.81 -14.90 -7.55
CA LEU A 250 -6.00 -16.08 -7.89
C LEU A 250 -6.82 -17.38 -7.93
N LYS A 251 -7.75 -17.57 -6.98
CA LYS A 251 -8.65 -18.75 -6.98
C LYS A 251 -9.60 -18.75 -8.18
N LEU A 252 -10.09 -17.58 -8.58
CA LEU A 252 -10.99 -17.43 -9.71
C LEU A 252 -10.28 -17.69 -11.04
N THR A 253 -9.02 -17.25 -11.17
CA THR A 253 -8.23 -17.50 -12.39
C THR A 253 -7.75 -18.94 -12.51
N GLY A 254 -7.48 -19.62 -11.39
CA GLY A 254 -7.00 -21.00 -11.39
C GLY A 254 -8.09 -22.06 -11.62
N SER A 255 -9.38 -21.71 -11.51
CA SER A 255 -10.49 -22.67 -11.58
C SER A 255 -11.46 -22.36 -12.71
N LYS A 256 -11.54 -23.27 -13.70
CA LYS A 256 -12.50 -23.18 -14.83
C LYS A 256 -13.98 -23.16 -14.39
N LYS A 257 -14.31 -23.58 -13.17
CA LYS A 257 -15.70 -23.82 -12.70
C LYS A 257 -16.35 -22.67 -11.91
N ASN A 258 -15.72 -21.49 -11.80
CA ASN A 258 -16.09 -20.52 -10.75
C ASN A 258 -16.93 -19.31 -11.19
N THR A 259 -17.72 -19.40 -12.26
CA THR A 259 -18.64 -18.32 -12.67
C THR A 259 -19.62 -17.93 -11.54
N SER A 260 -20.09 -18.91 -10.76
CA SER A 260 -20.96 -18.68 -9.60
C SER A 260 -20.25 -17.91 -8.48
N ALA A 261 -19.01 -18.31 -8.13
CA ALA A 261 -18.21 -17.63 -7.11
C ALA A 261 -17.90 -16.17 -7.50
N ARG A 262 -17.60 -15.91 -8.78
CA ARG A 262 -17.38 -14.55 -9.28
C ARG A 262 -18.64 -13.69 -9.18
N LYS A 263 -19.81 -14.24 -9.50
CA LYS A 263 -21.10 -13.54 -9.34
C LYS A 263 -21.43 -13.23 -7.88
N ARG A 264 -21.04 -14.10 -6.95
CA ARG A 264 -21.23 -13.89 -5.50
C ARG A 264 -20.39 -12.74 -4.94
N LEU A 265 -19.16 -12.58 -5.43
CA LEU A 265 -18.22 -11.55 -4.96
C LEU A 265 -18.53 -10.17 -5.56
N ASN A 266 -18.82 -10.12 -6.86
CA ASN A 266 -19.05 -8.87 -7.56
C ASN A 266 -20.50 -8.39 -7.42
N LYS A 267 -20.75 -7.45 -6.50
CA LYS A 267 -22.06 -6.79 -6.30
C LYS A 267 -22.27 -5.55 -7.18
N GLY A 268 -21.37 -5.30 -8.13
CA GLY A 268 -21.34 -4.11 -9.00
C GLY A 268 -20.48 -2.98 -8.42
N PHE A 269 -19.93 -2.14 -9.32
CA PHE A 269 -18.90 -1.15 -8.99
C PHE A 269 -19.22 -0.32 -7.74
N LYS A 270 -20.37 0.36 -7.72
CA LYS A 270 -20.76 1.24 -6.62
C LYS A 270 -20.94 0.46 -5.30
N ALA A 271 -21.53 -0.73 -5.35
CA ALA A 271 -21.74 -1.56 -4.16
C ALA A 271 -20.42 -2.11 -3.62
N ASN A 272 -19.53 -2.57 -4.51
CA ASN A 272 -18.20 -3.07 -4.14
C ASN A 272 -17.39 -1.99 -3.42
N TRP A 273 -17.30 -0.80 -4.01
CA TRP A 273 -16.61 0.34 -3.39
C TRP A 273 -17.27 0.79 -2.07
N ARG A 274 -18.61 0.83 -2.02
CA ARG A 274 -19.35 1.16 -0.79
C ARG A 274 -19.03 0.17 0.33
N ASN A 275 -18.95 -1.12 0.02
CA ASN A 275 -18.63 -2.17 0.98
C ASN A 275 -17.16 -2.13 1.40
N PHE A 276 -16.24 -1.99 0.45
CA PHE A 276 -14.80 -1.89 0.72
C PHE A 276 -14.47 -0.69 1.62
N LEU A 277 -15.03 0.48 1.31
CA LEU A 277 -14.80 1.70 2.11
C LEU A 277 -15.59 1.70 3.43
N GLY A 278 -16.47 0.71 3.66
CA GLY A 278 -17.29 0.60 4.85
C GLY A 278 -18.31 1.74 4.98
N LEU A 279 -18.83 2.24 3.84
CA LEU A 279 -19.77 3.36 3.84
C LEU A 279 -21.16 2.91 4.30
N ARG A 280 -21.67 3.60 5.32
CA ARG A 280 -22.95 3.34 6.01
C ARG A 280 -23.53 4.67 6.50
N ARG A 281 -24.74 4.68 7.08
CA ARG A 281 -25.44 5.92 7.50
C ARG A 281 -24.55 6.88 8.33
N ASN A 282 -23.75 6.35 9.26
CA ASN A 282 -22.84 7.14 10.11
C ASN A 282 -21.38 7.16 9.63
N ARG A 283 -21.09 6.55 8.47
CA ARG A 283 -19.76 6.38 7.87
C ARG A 283 -19.78 6.94 6.45
N THR A 284 -19.71 8.26 6.34
CA THR A 284 -19.76 8.96 5.05
C THR A 284 -18.43 8.87 4.32
N PHE A 285 -18.45 9.11 3.00
CA PHE A 285 -17.22 9.18 2.19
C PHE A 285 -16.24 10.21 2.78
N PHE A 286 -16.75 11.37 3.20
CA PHE A 286 -15.93 12.39 3.85
C PHE A 286 -15.23 11.86 5.10
N LYS A 287 -15.92 11.18 6.03
CA LYS A 287 -15.30 10.62 7.25
C LYS A 287 -14.40 9.41 6.97
N CYS A 288 -14.66 8.68 5.89
CA CYS A 288 -13.95 7.44 5.59
C CYS A 288 -12.76 7.60 4.63
N VAL A 289 -12.73 8.64 3.81
CA VAL A 289 -11.73 8.79 2.73
C VAL A 289 -11.00 10.11 2.82
N ILE A 290 -11.73 11.21 2.96
CA ILE A 290 -11.15 12.56 2.94
C ILE A 290 -10.57 12.92 4.31
N MET A 291 -11.37 12.76 5.36
CA MET A 291 -10.93 13.02 6.73
C MET A 291 -10.43 11.73 7.39
N PRO A 292 -9.24 11.77 8.00
CA PRO A 292 -8.68 10.67 8.77
C PRO A 292 -9.42 10.52 10.10
N THR A 293 -10.63 9.96 10.04
CA THR A 293 -11.47 9.74 11.22
C THR A 293 -11.10 8.41 11.86
N ALA A 294 -10.96 8.39 13.19
CA ALA A 294 -10.72 7.19 13.99
C ALA A 294 -11.98 6.31 14.11
N LEU A 295 -12.48 5.82 12.97
CA LEU A 295 -13.60 4.88 12.94
C LEU A 295 -13.08 3.44 13.18
N PRO A 296 -13.76 2.63 13.99
CA PRO A 296 -13.38 1.23 14.16
C PRO A 296 -13.56 0.47 12.84
N PRO A 297 -12.84 -0.64 12.60
CA PRO A 297 -13.09 -1.50 11.46
C PRO A 297 -14.56 -1.92 11.37
N VAL A 298 -15.05 -2.16 10.16
CA VAL A 298 -16.39 -2.76 9.98
C VAL A 298 -16.29 -4.24 10.34
N LYS A 299 -17.22 -4.72 11.16
CA LYS A 299 -17.20 -6.12 11.60
C LYS A 299 -17.60 -7.04 10.44
N TYR A 300 -17.15 -8.29 10.49
CA TYR A 300 -17.46 -9.26 9.45
C TYR A 300 -18.96 -9.55 9.35
N GLU A 301 -19.65 -9.58 10.49
CA GLU A 301 -21.08 -9.83 10.59
C GLU A 301 -21.90 -8.75 9.86
N ASP A 302 -21.39 -7.51 9.79
CA ASP A 302 -22.04 -6.38 9.10
C ASP A 302 -21.82 -6.39 7.55
N ILE A 303 -21.05 -7.37 7.06
CA ILE A 303 -20.64 -7.51 5.64
C ILE A 303 -21.09 -8.86 5.07
N SER A 304 -21.20 -9.88 5.93
CA SER A 304 -21.46 -11.25 5.52
C SER A 304 -22.77 -11.37 4.74
N PRO A 305 -22.80 -12.04 3.58
CA PRO A 305 -24.06 -12.31 2.90
C PRO A 305 -25.02 -13.19 3.71
N LYS A 306 -24.55 -13.90 4.77
CA LYS A 306 -25.46 -14.57 5.71
C LYS A 306 -26.42 -13.55 6.38
N SER A 307 -26.04 -12.28 6.54
CA SER A 307 -26.95 -11.21 6.98
C SER A 307 -27.79 -10.63 5.85
N ASP A 308 -27.27 -10.56 4.62
CA ASP A 308 -28.05 -10.07 3.46
C ASP A 308 -29.28 -10.94 3.16
N ALA A 309 -29.34 -12.18 3.66
CA ALA A 309 -30.53 -13.03 3.55
C ALA A 309 -31.74 -12.50 4.35
N TYR A 310 -31.54 -11.57 5.29
CA TYR A 310 -32.61 -11.00 6.12
C TYR A 310 -32.86 -9.51 5.90
N ASP A 311 -32.03 -8.82 5.10
CA ASP A 311 -32.16 -7.37 4.84
C ASP A 311 -32.81 -7.05 3.49
N ILE A 312 -33.83 -7.82 3.10
CA ILE A 312 -34.78 -7.40 2.06
C ILE A 312 -35.78 -6.45 2.72
N VAL A 313 -35.54 -5.15 2.63
CA VAL A 313 -36.55 -4.08 2.79
C VAL A 313 -36.63 -3.30 1.50
#